data_AF-A0A397VYX8-F1
#
_entry.id   AF-A0A397VYX8-F1
#
_cell.length_a   1.000
_cell.length_b   1.000
_cell.length_c   1.000
_cell.angle_alpha   90.00
_cell.angle_beta   90.00
_cell.angle_gamma   90.00
#
_symmetry.space_group_name_H-M   'P 1'
#
loop_
_entity.id
_entity.type
_entity.pdbx_description
1 polymer ?
#
loop_
_entity_poly.entity_id
_entity_poly.type
_entity_poly.pdbx_seq_one_letter_code
_entity_poly.pdbx_strand_id
1 'polypeptide(L)'
;MAGVRYIMISRAEYVDRFMLPDQDNRTKHLMRTNKDRGLLDFFDFSTKGVAFNCDYNYWRFNRQIFSRAMKTACNSNITIRLMNNLFEEMINYWIDLKKPDDSTIIEASTWMFKFSFDFLFGVLIGSPSFAMKSYYQRLKNIDITKEIIEYEKYSNCVRNFQSDNLFVFMPNYLRNVPIIKDQIQNLVNDCDFMKKKSMERIRKRRKEIEKMVNSSNFNKNQLGNDLLTSMIIANTPYELHSQINVDSSLSRPMTDDEILGVLFESFMPSDTISNTFCFVLYYISQNPNVKIKLLEEIKTVFKDDLTRPITLDDLNKLKYCEAIIKETSRIRPAVPLISRYTDHADEIAGYSWPSTTDTLFIMYVRGINNNPLYWKDPEKFIPERFYESQEIKNHHKFSFSMFGGGLRVCVGKNISMLQMKLLLALLYRKVDVELLDLNAPLKIKNTTSTICESLDIRIIHKQPIN
;
A
#
# COMPACT_ATOMS: atom_id res chain seq x y z
N MET A 1 -1.40 27.93 6.48
CA MET A 1 -0.32 27.78 7.48
C MET A 1 1.02 27.98 6.77
N ALA A 2 1.96 28.72 7.38
CA ALA A 2 3.30 28.95 6.81
C ALA A 2 3.28 29.48 5.35
N GLY A 3 2.43 30.45 5.04
CA GLY A 3 2.29 31.00 3.68
C GLY A 3 1.49 30.14 2.69
N VAL A 4 1.23 28.86 3.02
CA VAL A 4 0.42 27.97 2.19
C VAL A 4 -1.07 28.11 2.51
N ARG A 5 -1.89 28.29 1.47
CA ARG A 5 -3.35 28.25 1.49
C ARG A 5 -3.83 26.81 1.33
N TYR A 6 -4.73 26.37 2.20
CA TYR A 6 -5.27 25.01 2.20
C TYR A 6 -6.76 25.06 1.83
N ILE A 7 -7.14 24.38 0.75
CA ILE A 7 -8.52 24.34 0.25
C ILE A 7 -9.03 22.91 0.34
N MET A 8 -10.08 22.69 1.12
CA MET A 8 -10.68 21.36 1.28
C MET A 8 -11.82 21.17 0.28
N ILE A 9 -11.71 20.14 -0.56
CA ILE A 9 -12.73 19.75 -1.55
C ILE A 9 -13.50 18.54 -1.00
N SER A 10 -14.78 18.75 -0.68
CA SER A 10 -15.68 17.74 -0.10
C SER A 10 -16.84 17.33 -1.03
N ARG A 11 -16.87 17.87 -2.25
CA ARG A 11 -17.85 17.56 -3.30
C ARG A 11 -17.19 16.83 -4.45
N ALA A 12 -17.82 15.75 -4.89
CA ALA A 12 -17.24 14.83 -5.87
C ALA A 12 -17.11 15.48 -7.26
N GLU A 13 -17.99 16.40 -7.61
CA GLU A 13 -18.02 17.07 -8.91
C GLU A 13 -16.78 17.97 -9.09
N TYR A 14 -16.26 18.53 -8.00
CA TYR A 14 -15.04 19.36 -8.06
C TYR A 14 -13.76 18.53 -8.10
N VAL A 15 -13.82 17.22 -7.82
CA VAL A 15 -12.65 16.32 -7.90
C VAL A 15 -12.24 16.06 -9.34
N ASP A 16 -13.19 16.08 -10.29
CA ASP A 16 -12.93 15.83 -11.71
C ASP A 16 -11.80 16.70 -12.24
N ARG A 17 -11.80 17.98 -11.88
CA ARG A 17 -10.80 18.96 -12.33
C ARG A 17 -9.37 18.56 -11.96
N PHE A 18 -9.18 17.83 -10.86
CA PHE A 18 -7.87 17.41 -10.35
C PHE A 18 -7.43 16.03 -10.83
N MET A 19 -8.39 15.20 -11.29
CA MET A 19 -8.18 13.78 -11.53
C MET A 19 -8.41 13.37 -12.98
N LEU A 20 -9.10 14.17 -13.78
CA LEU A 20 -9.35 13.91 -15.19
C LEU A 20 -8.55 14.90 -16.05
N PRO A 21 -8.14 14.47 -17.26
CA PRO A 21 -7.58 15.41 -18.22
C PRO A 21 -8.63 16.42 -18.68
N ASP A 22 -8.19 17.60 -19.12
CA ASP A 22 -9.06 18.60 -19.74
C ASP A 22 -9.46 18.20 -21.17
N GLN A 23 -10.20 19.10 -21.86
CA GLN A 23 -10.67 18.88 -23.24
C GLN A 23 -9.53 18.69 -24.25
N ASP A 24 -8.34 19.23 -23.96
CA ASP A 24 -7.13 19.07 -24.78
C ASP A 24 -6.29 17.87 -24.33
N ASN A 25 -6.86 17.00 -23.50
CA ASN A 25 -6.22 15.86 -22.88
C ASN A 25 -5.02 16.20 -21.98
N ARG A 26 -4.92 17.45 -21.51
CA ARG A 26 -3.86 17.92 -20.61
C ARG A 26 -4.27 17.71 -19.16
N THR A 27 -3.37 17.14 -18.36
CA THR A 27 -3.59 17.05 -16.91
C THR A 27 -2.93 18.24 -16.22
N LYS A 28 -3.75 19.05 -15.56
CA LYS A 28 -3.34 20.34 -14.98
C LYS A 28 -2.72 20.19 -13.59
N HIS A 29 -3.38 19.45 -12.69
CA HIS A 29 -3.02 19.40 -11.28
C HIS A 29 -2.29 18.10 -10.93
N LEU A 30 -1.02 17.99 -11.32
CA LEU A 30 -0.21 16.77 -11.11
C LEU A 30 0.70 16.83 -9.87
N MET A 31 1.03 18.03 -9.40
CA MET A 31 1.96 18.23 -8.29
C MET A 31 1.32 17.85 -6.96
N ARG A 32 2.02 17.11 -6.09
CA ARG A 32 1.49 16.67 -4.77
C ARG A 32 2.09 17.39 -3.57
N THR A 33 3.30 17.93 -3.71
CA THR A 33 4.04 18.64 -2.65
C THR A 33 4.53 19.98 -3.19
N ASN A 34 4.77 20.96 -2.32
CA ASN A 34 5.34 22.24 -2.72
C ASN A 34 6.87 22.14 -2.84
N LYS A 35 7.52 23.27 -3.18
CA LYS A 35 8.98 23.37 -3.27
C LYS A 35 9.71 23.32 -1.92
N ASP A 36 8.98 23.44 -0.79
CA ASP A 36 9.54 23.40 0.57
C ASP A 36 9.45 21.96 1.10
N ARG A 37 10.45 21.18 0.73
CA ARG A 37 10.39 19.72 0.54
C ARG A 37 10.49 18.87 1.80
N GLY A 38 10.39 19.45 3.00
CA GLY A 38 10.43 18.73 4.28
C GLY A 38 11.47 17.60 4.31
N LEU A 39 11.16 16.46 4.93
CA LEU A 39 12.04 15.29 4.90
C LEU A 39 12.01 14.52 3.57
N LEU A 40 11.16 14.89 2.61
CA LEU A 40 11.13 14.26 1.29
C LEU A 40 12.44 14.47 0.51
N ASP A 41 13.21 15.50 0.87
CA ASP A 41 14.56 15.75 0.35
C ASP A 41 15.55 14.62 0.64
N PHE A 42 15.39 13.86 1.72
CA PHE A 42 16.37 12.83 2.12
C PHE A 42 16.59 11.74 1.06
N PHE A 43 15.51 11.41 0.36
CA PHE A 43 15.51 10.48 -0.77
C PHE A 43 15.30 11.18 -2.12
N ASP A 44 15.29 12.51 -2.11
CA ASP A 44 14.95 13.35 -3.26
C ASP A 44 13.67 12.87 -3.96
N PHE A 45 12.63 12.53 -3.19
CA PHE A 45 11.38 12.01 -3.78
C PHE A 45 10.73 13.01 -4.73
N SER A 46 11.04 14.30 -4.56
CA SER A 46 10.59 15.40 -5.42
C SER A 46 11.03 15.24 -6.88
N THR A 47 12.10 14.49 -7.16
CA THR A 47 12.56 14.20 -8.53
C THR A 47 12.84 12.72 -8.79
N LYS A 48 13.13 11.90 -7.77
CA LYS A 48 13.55 10.50 -7.91
C LYS A 48 12.44 9.49 -7.62
N GLY A 49 11.35 9.90 -6.97
CA GLY A 49 10.20 9.03 -6.67
C GLY A 49 9.16 8.96 -7.80
N VAL A 50 7.98 8.45 -7.46
CA VAL A 50 6.75 8.38 -8.26
C VAL A 50 5.58 9.05 -7.52
N ALA A 51 5.41 8.80 -6.23
CA ALA A 51 4.29 9.29 -5.43
C ALA A 51 4.45 10.79 -5.15
N PHE A 52 5.62 11.22 -4.68
CA PHE A 52 5.87 12.62 -4.30
C PHE A 52 6.68 13.42 -5.33
N ASN A 53 7.01 12.81 -6.46
CA ASN A 53 7.74 13.48 -7.53
C ASN A 53 6.92 14.64 -8.11
N CYS A 54 7.51 15.83 -8.13
CA CYS A 54 6.86 17.07 -8.57
C CYS A 54 7.37 17.55 -9.93
N ASP A 55 8.48 17.02 -10.41
CA ASP A 55 8.96 17.28 -11.76
C ASP A 55 8.23 16.35 -12.75
N TYR A 56 7.49 16.93 -13.68
CA TYR A 56 6.68 16.15 -14.62
C TYR A 56 7.51 15.19 -15.49
N ASN A 57 8.69 15.62 -15.95
CA ASN A 57 9.51 14.82 -16.86
C ASN A 57 10.14 13.64 -16.12
N TYR A 58 10.73 13.88 -14.95
CA TYR A 58 11.26 12.80 -14.12
C TYR A 58 10.13 11.89 -13.62
N TRP A 59 8.99 12.45 -13.22
CA TRP A 59 7.84 11.66 -12.80
C TRP A 59 7.34 10.76 -13.93
N ARG A 60 7.17 11.29 -15.14
CA ARG A 60 6.70 10.53 -16.31
C ARG A 60 7.63 9.36 -16.60
N PHE A 61 8.94 9.61 -16.58
CA PHE A 61 9.98 8.59 -16.75
C PHE A 61 9.91 7.50 -15.67
N ASN A 62 10.01 7.89 -14.39
CA ASN A 62 9.99 6.95 -13.27
C ASN A 62 8.67 6.17 -13.23
N ARG A 63 7.55 6.84 -13.45
CA ARG A 63 6.21 6.23 -13.43
C ARG A 63 6.05 5.19 -14.52
N GLN A 64 6.54 5.43 -15.72
CA GLN A 64 6.45 4.47 -16.83
C GLN A 64 7.24 3.20 -16.52
N ILE A 65 8.52 3.36 -16.14
CA ILE A 65 9.39 2.22 -15.82
C ILE A 65 8.84 1.45 -14.62
N PHE A 66 8.46 2.15 -13.55
CA PHE A 66 7.88 1.54 -12.36
C PHE A 66 6.59 0.78 -12.66
N SER A 67 5.67 1.36 -13.44
CA SER A 67 4.40 0.69 -13.79
C SER A 67 4.64 -0.58 -14.62
N ARG A 68 5.66 -0.59 -15.48
CA ARG A 68 6.07 -1.76 -16.25
C ARG A 68 6.73 -2.81 -15.35
N ALA A 69 7.69 -2.41 -14.53
CA ALA A 69 8.38 -3.28 -13.60
C ALA A 69 7.40 -3.95 -12.61
N MET A 70 6.40 -3.21 -12.12
CA MET A 70 5.32 -3.74 -11.29
C MET A 70 4.48 -4.81 -11.99
N LYS A 71 4.23 -4.71 -13.29
CA LYS A 71 3.50 -5.77 -14.03
C LYS A 71 4.30 -7.07 -14.08
N THR A 72 5.63 -6.98 -14.22
CA THR A 72 6.52 -8.15 -14.20
C THR A 72 6.61 -8.75 -12.80
N ALA A 73 6.88 -7.91 -11.79
CA ALA A 73 7.06 -8.34 -10.40
C ALA A 73 5.79 -8.87 -9.74
N CYS A 74 4.66 -8.24 -10.02
CA CYS A 74 3.35 -8.65 -9.51
C CYS A 74 2.61 -9.59 -10.47
N ASN A 75 3.33 -10.51 -11.11
CA ASN A 75 2.69 -11.59 -11.86
C ASN A 75 1.78 -12.39 -10.92
N SER A 76 0.48 -12.46 -11.24
CA SER A 76 -0.54 -13.04 -10.39
C SER A 76 -0.19 -14.43 -9.88
N ASN A 77 0.43 -15.30 -10.69
CA ASN A 77 0.74 -16.66 -10.28
C ASN A 77 1.88 -16.71 -9.24
N ILE A 78 2.93 -15.92 -9.45
CA ILE A 78 4.07 -15.83 -8.51
C ILE A 78 3.60 -15.21 -7.19
N THR A 79 2.85 -14.11 -7.30
CA THR A 79 2.28 -13.39 -6.16
C THR A 79 1.36 -14.27 -5.32
N ILE A 80 0.39 -14.94 -5.95
CA ILE A 80 -0.57 -15.80 -5.25
C ILE A 80 0.17 -16.94 -4.53
N ARG A 81 1.15 -17.57 -5.17
CA ARG A 81 1.96 -18.62 -4.53
C ARG A 81 2.73 -18.09 -3.32
N LEU A 82 3.42 -16.95 -3.45
CA LEU A 82 4.12 -16.32 -2.34
C LEU A 82 3.18 -16.05 -1.16
N MET A 83 2.00 -15.50 -1.44
CA MET A 83 1.00 -15.21 -0.42
C MET A 83 0.47 -16.46 0.30
N ASN A 84 0.16 -17.53 -0.44
CA ASN A 84 -0.26 -18.79 0.18
C ASN A 84 0.84 -19.30 1.13
N ASN A 85 2.11 -19.31 0.68
CA ASN A 85 3.24 -19.77 1.51
C ASN A 85 3.43 -18.93 2.77
N LEU A 86 3.41 -17.60 2.64
CA LEU A 86 3.53 -16.68 3.79
C LEU A 86 2.35 -16.83 4.76
N PHE A 87 1.15 -17.13 4.25
CA PHE A 87 -0.01 -17.33 5.10
C PHE A 87 0.09 -18.65 5.87
N GLU A 88 0.54 -19.73 5.24
CA GLU A 88 0.81 -20.99 5.96
C GLU A 88 1.88 -20.81 7.04
N GLU A 89 2.96 -20.08 6.74
CA GLU A 89 3.98 -19.72 7.74
C GLU A 89 3.37 -18.97 8.93
N MET A 90 2.54 -17.94 8.65
CA MET A 90 1.86 -17.16 9.69
C MET A 90 0.91 -18.01 10.54
N ILE A 91 0.11 -18.88 9.90
CA ILE A 91 -0.81 -19.79 10.60
C ILE A 91 -0.04 -20.75 11.51
N ASN A 92 1.08 -21.31 11.04
CA ASN A 92 1.92 -22.19 11.86
C ASN A 92 2.48 -21.47 13.09
N TYR A 93 2.84 -20.19 12.96
CA TYR A 93 3.21 -19.39 14.14
C TYR A 93 2.06 -19.18 15.11
N TRP A 94 0.84 -18.93 14.62
CA TRP A 94 -0.32 -18.78 15.50
C TRP A 94 -0.71 -20.09 16.20
N ILE A 95 -0.51 -21.23 15.53
CA ILE A 95 -0.71 -22.56 16.09
C ILE A 95 0.26 -22.82 17.25
N ASP A 96 1.54 -22.50 17.07
CA ASP A 96 2.55 -22.65 18.13
C ASP A 96 2.33 -21.69 19.32
N LEU A 97 1.63 -20.58 19.08
CA LEU A 97 1.23 -19.60 20.09
C LEU A 97 -0.13 -19.92 20.76
N LYS A 98 -0.76 -21.07 20.44
CA LYS A 98 -2.04 -21.46 21.03
C LYS A 98 -1.99 -21.50 22.55
N LYS A 99 -3.10 -21.06 23.14
CA LYS A 99 -3.39 -21.21 24.57
C LYS A 99 -4.05 -22.57 24.84
N PRO A 100 -4.16 -22.99 26.12
CA PRO A 100 -4.83 -24.24 26.49
C PRO A 100 -6.31 -24.34 26.08
N ASP A 101 -6.97 -23.21 25.77
CA ASP A 101 -8.36 -23.15 25.30
C ASP A 101 -8.48 -23.25 23.76
N ASP A 102 -7.44 -23.74 23.08
CA ASP A 102 -7.30 -23.85 21.61
C ASP A 102 -7.39 -22.53 20.83
N SER A 103 -7.40 -21.39 21.55
CA SER A 103 -7.43 -20.07 20.96
C SER A 103 -6.03 -19.44 20.91
N THR A 104 -5.83 -18.55 19.95
CA THR A 104 -4.64 -17.68 19.89
C THR A 104 -5.09 -16.23 19.92
N ILE A 105 -4.59 -15.47 20.89
CA ILE A 105 -4.80 -14.01 20.94
C ILE A 105 -3.65 -13.35 20.20
N ILE A 106 -3.97 -12.51 19.22
CA ILE A 106 -2.96 -11.78 18.44
C ILE A 106 -3.30 -10.30 18.32
N GLU A 107 -2.25 -9.47 18.27
CA GLU A 107 -2.35 -8.07 17.87
C GLU A 107 -2.37 -8.00 16.33
N ALA A 108 -3.56 -7.89 15.74
CA ALA A 108 -3.75 -7.96 14.30
C ALA A 108 -3.02 -6.85 13.54
N SER A 109 -2.97 -5.62 14.08
CA SER A 109 -2.24 -4.50 13.44
C SER A 109 -0.78 -4.84 13.18
N THR A 110 -0.11 -5.47 14.16
CA THR A 110 1.29 -5.84 14.03
C THR A 110 1.49 -7.01 13.07
N TRP A 111 0.71 -8.07 13.21
CA TRP A 111 0.79 -9.23 12.31
C TRP A 111 0.49 -8.89 10.85
N MET A 112 -0.58 -8.12 10.59
CA MET A 112 -0.99 -7.78 9.22
C MET A 112 0.04 -6.89 8.53
N PHE A 113 0.69 -5.99 9.27
CA PHE A 113 1.82 -5.23 8.72
C PHE A 113 3.00 -6.13 8.41
N LYS A 114 3.42 -7.00 9.34
CA LYS A 114 4.60 -7.86 9.13
C LYS A 114 4.38 -8.83 7.96
N PHE A 115 3.18 -9.39 7.84
CA PHE A 115 2.76 -10.18 6.68
C PHE A 115 2.81 -9.36 5.38
N SER A 116 2.23 -8.16 5.38
CA SER A 116 2.23 -7.29 4.20
C SER A 116 3.63 -6.84 3.80
N PHE A 117 4.50 -6.63 4.79
CA PHE A 117 5.90 -6.27 4.61
C PHE A 117 6.69 -7.44 4.01
N ASP A 118 6.59 -8.65 4.57
CA ASP A 118 7.28 -9.84 4.03
C ASP A 118 6.84 -10.14 2.59
N PHE A 119 5.54 -10.01 2.32
CA PHE A 119 5.01 -10.15 0.97
C PHE A 119 5.60 -9.12 0.00
N LEU A 120 5.54 -7.83 0.34
CA LEU A 120 6.11 -6.79 -0.51
C LEU A 120 7.61 -6.96 -0.66
N PHE A 121 8.34 -7.29 0.40
CA PHE A 121 9.79 -7.51 0.32
C PHE A 121 10.13 -8.64 -0.65
N GLY A 122 9.40 -9.75 -0.62
CA GLY A 122 9.55 -10.85 -1.57
C GLY A 122 9.28 -10.43 -3.02
N VAL A 123 8.26 -9.62 -3.28
CA VAL A 123 7.93 -9.11 -4.62
C VAL A 123 8.94 -8.05 -5.11
N LEU A 124 9.39 -7.18 -4.21
CA LEU A 124 10.21 -6.02 -4.54
C LEU A 124 11.69 -6.36 -4.68
N ILE A 125 12.20 -7.25 -3.80
CA ILE A 125 13.63 -7.58 -3.68
C ILE A 125 13.92 -9.00 -4.18
N GLY A 126 12.93 -9.90 -4.21
CA GLY A 126 13.12 -11.30 -4.60
C GLY A 126 13.71 -12.18 -3.50
N SER A 127 13.77 -11.71 -2.25
CA SER A 127 14.27 -12.45 -1.09
C SER A 127 13.33 -12.30 0.11
N PRO A 128 13.40 -13.16 1.15
CA PRO A 128 12.61 -12.98 2.37
C PRO A 128 13.14 -11.82 3.24
N SER A 129 12.25 -11.16 4.02
CA SER A 129 12.62 -10.24 5.10
C SER A 129 12.46 -10.79 6.51
N PHE A 130 11.77 -11.93 6.70
CA PHE A 130 11.62 -12.56 8.02
C PHE A 130 10.94 -11.69 9.09
N ALA A 131 10.11 -10.72 8.69
CA ALA A 131 9.47 -9.78 9.60
C ALA A 131 8.46 -10.48 10.52
N MET A 132 7.66 -11.41 9.99
CA MET A 132 6.76 -12.26 10.80
C MET A 132 7.54 -13.20 11.71
N LYS A 133 8.56 -13.88 11.17
CA LYS A 133 9.41 -14.80 11.93
C LYS A 133 10.10 -14.10 13.11
N SER A 134 10.66 -12.92 12.87
CA SER A 134 11.26 -12.07 13.91
C SER A 134 10.26 -11.78 15.03
N TYR A 135 9.05 -11.35 14.67
CA TYR A 135 8.01 -11.04 15.65
C TYR A 135 7.57 -12.27 16.45
N TYR A 136 7.36 -13.40 15.78
CA TYR A 136 7.08 -14.69 16.44
C TYR A 136 8.19 -15.09 17.42
N GLN A 137 9.46 -15.01 17.03
CA GLN A 137 10.59 -15.34 17.89
C GLN A 137 10.65 -14.43 19.13
N ARG A 138 10.33 -13.13 18.98
CA ARG A 138 10.20 -12.22 20.13
C ARG A 138 9.11 -12.68 21.10
N LEU A 139 7.95 -13.10 20.59
CA LEU A 139 6.84 -13.58 21.43
C LEU A 139 7.20 -14.86 22.21
N LYS A 140 8.06 -15.71 21.64
CA LYS A 140 8.53 -16.95 22.28
C LYS A 140 9.83 -16.79 23.08
N ASN A 141 10.40 -15.59 23.14
CA ASN A 141 11.73 -15.33 23.72
C ASN A 141 12.84 -16.23 23.14
N ILE A 142 12.79 -16.49 21.82
CA ILE A 142 13.80 -17.25 21.10
C ILE A 142 14.90 -16.31 20.59
N ASP A 143 16.15 -16.75 20.65
CA ASP A 143 17.29 -15.98 20.13
C ASP A 143 17.17 -15.70 18.62
N ILE A 144 17.46 -14.45 18.27
CA ILE A 144 17.32 -13.93 16.91
C ILE A 144 18.71 -13.69 16.31
N THR A 145 18.92 -14.16 15.07
CA THR A 145 20.19 -13.95 14.38
C THR A 145 20.41 -12.47 14.04
N LYS A 146 21.68 -12.07 13.89
CA LYS A 146 22.04 -10.69 13.49
C LYS A 146 21.38 -10.27 12.18
N GLU A 147 21.23 -11.19 11.23
CA GLU A 147 20.58 -10.94 9.95
C GLU A 147 19.09 -10.59 10.13
N ILE A 148 18.35 -11.38 10.93
CA ILE A 148 16.93 -11.12 11.19
C ILE A 148 16.74 -9.81 11.94
N ILE A 149 17.64 -9.46 12.89
CA ILE A 149 17.62 -8.17 13.59
C ILE A 149 17.76 -7.00 12.61
N GLU A 150 18.59 -7.13 11.57
CA GLU A 150 18.75 -6.09 10.55
C GLU A 150 17.45 -5.88 9.74
N TYR A 151 16.79 -6.97 9.34
CA TYR A 151 15.51 -6.88 8.63
C TYR A 151 14.38 -6.37 9.54
N GLU A 152 14.36 -6.79 10.81
CA GLU A 152 13.44 -6.26 11.82
C GLU A 152 13.57 -4.74 11.91
N LYS A 153 14.81 -4.25 12.07
CA LYS A 153 15.11 -2.82 12.09
C LYS A 153 14.63 -2.13 10.82
N TYR A 154 14.94 -2.68 9.63
CA TYR A 154 14.50 -2.09 8.36
C TYR A 154 12.98 -2.01 8.28
N SER A 155 12.26 -3.06 8.67
CA SER A 155 10.78 -3.08 8.68
C SER A 155 10.20 -2.03 9.65
N ASN A 156 10.85 -1.81 10.80
CA ASN A 156 10.41 -0.82 11.79
C ASN A 156 10.68 0.60 11.29
N CYS A 157 11.83 0.87 10.66
CA CYS A 157 12.11 2.17 10.03
C CYS A 157 11.05 2.51 8.95
N VAL A 158 10.63 1.53 8.16
CA VAL A 158 9.56 1.71 7.16
C VAL A 158 8.23 2.07 7.83
N ARG A 159 7.86 1.36 8.92
CA ARG A 159 6.64 1.67 9.68
C ARG A 159 6.70 3.06 10.30
N ASN A 160 7.81 3.41 10.96
CA ASN A 160 8.01 4.70 11.61
C ASN A 160 7.86 5.87 10.62
N PHE A 161 8.48 5.75 9.45
CA PHE A 161 8.33 6.73 8.38
C PHE A 161 6.87 6.96 7.98
N GLN A 162 6.06 5.90 7.99
CA GLN A 162 4.65 5.96 7.60
C GLN A 162 3.75 6.48 8.73
N SER A 163 4.03 6.11 9.98
CA SER A 163 3.29 6.55 11.16
C SER A 163 3.50 8.02 11.49
N ASP A 164 4.71 8.53 11.21
CA ASP A 164 5.15 9.90 11.50
C ASP A 164 5.19 10.78 10.25
N ASN A 165 4.38 10.41 9.25
CA ASN A 165 4.32 11.09 7.96
C ASN A 165 4.02 12.61 8.04
N LEU A 166 3.40 13.11 9.12
CA LEU A 166 3.18 14.55 9.31
C LEU A 166 4.51 15.31 9.40
N PHE A 167 5.50 14.72 10.08
CA PHE A 167 6.84 15.30 10.18
C PHE A 167 7.60 15.21 8.85
N VAL A 168 7.26 14.23 8.00
CA VAL A 168 7.84 14.11 6.65
C VAL A 168 7.53 15.32 5.79
N PHE A 169 6.32 15.88 5.89
CA PHE A 169 5.90 17.06 5.14
C PHE A 169 6.18 18.38 5.87
N MET A 170 6.83 18.34 7.03
CA MET A 170 7.08 19.54 7.82
C MET A 170 8.24 20.36 7.23
N PRO A 171 8.12 21.70 7.12
CA PRO A 171 9.19 22.56 6.63
C PRO A 171 10.51 22.41 7.38
N ASN A 172 11.63 22.56 6.66
CA ASN A 172 12.97 22.29 7.17
C ASN A 172 13.35 23.16 8.38
N TYR A 173 12.89 24.41 8.41
CA TYR A 173 13.16 25.33 9.52
C TYR A 173 12.46 24.95 10.83
N LEU A 174 11.42 24.11 10.80
CA LEU A 174 10.74 23.61 12.01
C LEU A 174 11.42 22.38 12.62
N ARG A 175 12.42 21.79 11.94
CA ARG A 175 13.06 20.54 12.40
C ARG A 175 13.78 20.67 13.74
N ASN A 176 14.23 21.88 14.09
CA ASN A 176 15.01 22.15 15.29
C ASN A 176 14.16 22.62 16.48
N VAL A 177 12.82 22.63 16.36
CA VAL A 177 11.93 23.00 17.46
C VAL A 177 12.11 22.00 18.62
N PRO A 178 12.45 22.45 19.84
CA PRO A 178 12.86 21.55 20.94
C PRO A 178 11.88 20.42 21.25
N ILE A 179 10.57 20.67 21.13
CA ILE A 179 9.50 19.71 21.47
C ILE A 179 9.49 18.49 20.54
N ILE A 180 9.92 18.65 19.28
CA ILE A 180 9.83 17.63 18.22
C ILE A 180 11.20 17.21 17.67
N LYS A 181 12.27 17.86 18.13
CA LYS A 181 13.64 17.66 17.64
C LYS A 181 14.07 16.19 17.71
N ASP A 182 13.84 15.53 18.84
CA ASP A 182 14.28 14.14 19.04
C ASP A 182 13.50 13.16 18.15
N GLN A 183 12.20 13.38 17.98
CA GLN A 183 11.37 12.58 17.07
C GLN A 183 11.86 12.72 15.61
N ILE A 184 12.18 13.94 15.19
CA ILE A 184 12.70 14.20 13.85
C ILE A 184 14.08 13.59 13.67
N GLN A 185 14.96 13.70 14.67
CA GLN A 185 16.29 13.09 14.60
C GLN A 185 16.20 11.56 14.48
N ASN A 186 15.28 10.92 15.21
CA ASN A 186 15.02 9.49 15.08
C ASN A 186 14.54 9.13 13.67
N LEU A 187 13.61 9.91 13.11
CA LEU A 187 13.12 9.70 11.75
C LEU A 187 14.22 9.90 10.69
N VAL A 188 15.12 10.89 10.88
CA VAL A 188 16.29 11.09 10.02
C VAL A 188 17.23 9.89 10.10
N ASN A 189 17.53 9.39 11.31
CA ASN A 189 18.38 8.22 11.50
C ASN A 189 17.79 6.96 10.84
N ASP A 190 16.47 6.78 10.93
CA ASP A 190 15.74 5.71 10.26
C ASP A 190 15.84 5.83 8.74
N CYS A 191 15.67 7.04 8.19
CA CYS A 191 15.84 7.33 6.77
C CYS A 191 17.27 7.02 6.28
N ASP A 192 18.30 7.44 7.02
CA ASP A 192 19.69 7.18 6.67
C ASP A 192 20.02 5.69 6.67
N PHE A 193 19.53 4.96 7.66
CA PHE A 193 19.68 3.51 7.73
C PHE A 193 19.01 2.81 6.54
N MET A 194 17.75 3.16 6.24
CA MET A 194 17.04 2.61 5.09
C MET A 194 17.76 2.93 3.78
N LYS A 195 18.12 4.20 3.56
CA LYS A 195 18.86 4.66 2.37
C LYS A 195 20.13 3.86 2.13
N LYS A 196 20.95 3.70 3.18
CA LYS A 196 22.19 2.93 3.12
C LYS A 196 21.91 1.49 2.70
N LYS A 197 20.96 0.82 3.36
CA LYS A 197 20.65 -0.58 3.10
C LYS A 197 20.03 -0.83 1.73
N SER A 198 19.13 0.04 1.29
CA SER A 198 18.55 -0.04 -0.06
C SER A 198 19.64 0.16 -1.13
N MET A 199 20.54 1.14 -0.96
CA MET A 199 21.65 1.37 -1.90
C MET A 199 22.63 0.21 -1.96
N GLU A 200 22.97 -0.41 -0.81
CA GLU A 200 23.77 -1.64 -0.76
C GLU A 200 23.13 -2.76 -1.60
N ARG A 201 21.80 -2.94 -1.49
CA ARG A 201 21.04 -3.94 -2.26
C ARG A 201 21.03 -3.64 -3.75
N ILE A 202 20.79 -2.39 -4.14
CA ILE A 202 20.77 -1.96 -5.54
C ILE A 202 22.13 -2.25 -6.20
N ARG A 203 23.22 -1.79 -5.58
CA ARG A 203 24.58 -1.98 -6.10
C ARG A 203 25.00 -3.44 -6.14
N LYS A 204 24.64 -4.21 -5.10
CA LYS A 204 24.89 -5.67 -5.08
C LYS A 204 24.16 -6.33 -6.26
N ARG A 205 22.89 -6.01 -6.45
CA ARG A 205 22.08 -6.61 -7.52
C ARG A 205 22.59 -6.25 -8.92
N ARG A 206 23.00 -5.00 -9.15
CA ARG A 206 23.65 -4.61 -10.42
C ARG A 206 24.88 -5.44 -10.73
N LYS A 207 25.78 -5.59 -9.74
CA LYS A 207 27.00 -6.41 -9.89
C LYS A 207 26.68 -7.89 -10.18
N GLU A 208 25.64 -8.43 -9.55
CA GLU A 208 25.18 -9.80 -9.85
C GLU A 208 24.68 -9.92 -11.28
N ILE A 209 23.84 -8.99 -11.74
CA ILE A 209 23.33 -8.96 -13.12
C ILE A 209 24.48 -8.85 -14.12
N GLU A 210 25.45 -7.96 -13.90
CA GLU A 210 26.64 -7.82 -14.75
C GLU A 210 27.44 -9.13 -14.84
N LYS A 211 27.65 -9.82 -13.71
CA LYS A 211 28.32 -11.12 -13.70
C LYS A 211 27.55 -12.19 -14.46
N MET A 212 26.22 -12.22 -14.31
CA MET A 212 25.35 -13.19 -14.99
C MET A 212 25.37 -12.96 -16.51
N VAL A 213 25.27 -11.71 -16.94
CA VAL A 213 25.29 -11.32 -18.36
C VAL A 213 26.62 -11.69 -19.03
N ASN A 214 27.74 -11.54 -18.33
CA ASN A 214 29.06 -11.87 -18.85
C ASN A 214 29.39 -13.38 -18.82
N SER A 215 28.46 -14.23 -18.35
CA SER A 215 28.65 -15.68 -18.35
C SER A 215 28.38 -16.28 -19.73
N SER A 216 29.13 -17.32 -20.09
CA SER A 216 29.05 -17.98 -21.42
C SER A 216 27.67 -18.60 -21.74
N ASN A 217 26.85 -18.89 -20.71
CA ASN A 217 25.53 -19.51 -20.84
C ASN A 217 24.40 -18.56 -20.42
N PHE A 218 24.58 -17.24 -20.56
CA PHE A 218 23.60 -16.26 -20.11
C PHE A 218 22.23 -16.45 -20.78
N ASN A 219 21.19 -16.52 -19.96
CA ASN A 219 19.80 -16.49 -20.42
C ASN A 219 19.03 -15.41 -19.64
N LYS A 220 18.36 -14.51 -20.36
CA LYS A 220 17.57 -13.41 -19.76
C LYS A 220 16.56 -13.89 -18.73
N ASN A 221 15.98 -15.08 -18.90
CA ASN A 221 14.99 -15.65 -17.98
C ASN A 221 15.58 -15.96 -16.59
N GLN A 222 16.91 -15.98 -16.42
CA GLN A 222 17.56 -16.24 -15.14
C GLN A 222 17.67 -14.99 -14.26
N LEU A 223 17.47 -13.78 -14.80
CA LEU A 223 17.64 -12.53 -14.07
C LEU A 223 16.59 -12.31 -12.97
N GLY A 224 15.53 -13.12 -12.91
CA GLY A 224 14.47 -12.95 -11.92
C GLY A 224 13.48 -11.84 -12.30
N ASN A 225 12.30 -11.90 -11.67
CA ASN A 225 11.16 -11.07 -12.03
C ASN A 225 10.83 -10.03 -10.96
N ASP A 226 11.61 -9.92 -9.87
CA ASP A 226 11.36 -8.95 -8.80
C ASP A 226 11.44 -7.51 -9.32
N LEU A 227 10.86 -6.57 -8.54
CA LEU A 227 10.79 -5.17 -8.96
C LEU A 227 12.18 -4.56 -9.14
N LEU A 228 13.11 -4.80 -8.20
CA LEU A 228 14.45 -4.24 -8.23
C LEU A 228 15.20 -4.66 -9.50
N THR A 229 15.22 -5.95 -9.81
CA THR A 229 15.80 -6.45 -11.06
C THR A 229 15.11 -5.81 -12.27
N SER A 230 13.78 -5.80 -12.29
CA SER A 230 13.01 -5.24 -13.40
C SER A 230 13.30 -3.76 -13.65
N MET A 231 13.53 -2.96 -12.60
CA MET A 231 13.92 -1.56 -12.72
C MET A 231 15.39 -1.39 -13.16
N ILE A 232 16.30 -2.25 -12.72
CA ILE A 232 17.71 -2.21 -13.13
C ILE A 232 17.86 -2.49 -14.64
N ILE A 233 17.14 -3.48 -15.16
CA ILE A 233 17.27 -3.92 -16.56
C ILE A 233 16.34 -3.19 -17.52
N ALA A 234 15.42 -2.38 -17.01
CA ALA A 234 14.52 -1.57 -17.82
C ALA A 234 15.30 -0.71 -18.81
N ASN A 235 14.87 -0.72 -20.08
CA ASN A 235 15.53 0.00 -21.18
C ASN A 235 16.99 -0.42 -21.43
N THR A 236 17.35 -1.64 -21.06
CA THR A 236 18.62 -2.28 -21.43
C THR A 236 18.35 -3.43 -22.41
N PRO A 237 19.37 -3.93 -23.14
CA PRO A 237 19.23 -5.12 -23.97
C PRO A 237 18.78 -6.38 -23.21
N TYR A 238 18.85 -6.38 -21.87
CA TYR A 238 18.51 -7.52 -21.02
C TYR A 238 17.04 -7.57 -20.63
N GLU A 239 16.26 -6.54 -20.95
CA GLU A 239 14.82 -6.53 -20.71
C GLU A 239 14.11 -7.61 -21.55
N LEU A 240 13.21 -8.38 -20.92
CA LEU A 240 12.45 -9.45 -21.58
C LEU A 240 11.37 -8.91 -22.53
N HIS A 241 10.72 -7.82 -22.15
CA HIS A 241 9.59 -7.23 -22.87
C HIS A 241 9.87 -5.76 -23.18
N SER A 242 10.78 -5.51 -24.13
CA SER A 242 11.05 -4.16 -24.61
C SER A 242 9.79 -3.54 -25.23
N GLN A 243 9.57 -2.26 -24.98
CA GLN A 243 8.47 -1.53 -25.61
C GLN A 243 8.90 -1.00 -26.97
N ILE A 244 8.00 -1.14 -27.95
CA ILE A 244 8.10 -0.53 -29.28
C ILE A 244 7.40 0.84 -29.20
N ASN A 245 7.95 1.88 -29.83
CA ASN A 245 7.39 3.24 -29.91
C ASN A 245 7.35 4.05 -28.60
N VAL A 246 8.36 3.89 -27.73
CA VAL A 246 8.52 4.79 -26.57
C VAL A 246 9.17 6.11 -27.03
N ASP A 247 8.65 7.22 -26.50
CA ASP A 247 9.30 8.54 -26.55
C ASP A 247 10.79 8.40 -26.24
N SER A 248 11.67 8.82 -27.17
CA SER A 248 13.11 8.60 -27.05
C SER A 248 13.70 9.20 -25.78
N SER A 249 13.06 10.22 -25.21
CA SER A 249 13.44 10.81 -23.91
C SER A 249 13.30 9.84 -22.73
N LEU A 250 12.55 8.75 -22.90
CA LEU A 250 12.24 7.75 -21.88
C LEU A 250 13.00 6.42 -22.11
N SER A 251 13.91 6.38 -23.08
CA SER A 251 14.61 5.16 -23.51
C SER A 251 15.93 4.88 -22.78
N ARG A 252 16.30 5.69 -21.78
CA ARG A 252 17.50 5.44 -20.96
C ARG A 252 17.21 4.50 -19.78
N PRO A 253 18.21 3.78 -19.25
CA PRO A 253 18.09 3.09 -17.96
C PRO A 253 17.91 4.07 -16.79
N MET A 254 17.38 3.56 -15.68
CA MET A 254 17.30 4.31 -14.42
C MET A 254 18.66 4.39 -13.73
N THR A 255 18.94 5.50 -13.06
CA THR A 255 20.11 5.63 -12.17
C THR A 255 19.88 4.94 -10.83
N ASP A 256 20.94 4.71 -10.06
CA ASP A 256 20.80 4.14 -8.70
C ASP A 256 19.94 5.00 -7.78
N ASP A 257 20.04 6.32 -7.88
CA ASP A 257 19.24 7.24 -7.05
C ASP A 257 17.76 7.25 -7.45
N GLU A 258 17.45 7.12 -8.74
CA GLU A 258 16.07 6.96 -9.21
C GLU A 258 15.49 5.62 -8.72
N ILE A 259 16.25 4.53 -8.84
CA ILE A 259 15.83 3.22 -8.33
C ILE A 259 15.63 3.27 -6.82
N LEU A 260 16.53 3.93 -6.08
CA LEU A 260 16.43 4.10 -4.63
C LEU A 260 15.13 4.84 -4.25
N GLY A 261 14.83 5.96 -4.91
CA GLY A 261 13.62 6.75 -4.66
C GLY A 261 12.35 5.95 -4.92
N VAL A 262 12.27 5.26 -6.05
CA VAL A 262 11.11 4.43 -6.41
C VAL A 262 10.98 3.21 -5.50
N LEU A 263 12.09 2.53 -5.18
CA LEU A 263 12.09 1.34 -4.34
C LEU A 263 11.61 1.65 -2.91
N PHE A 264 12.02 2.78 -2.35
CA PHE A 264 11.56 3.20 -1.04
C PHE A 264 10.04 3.42 -1.01
N GLU A 265 9.51 4.20 -1.95
CA GLU A 265 8.07 4.44 -2.03
C GLU A 265 7.28 3.14 -2.29
N SER A 266 7.92 2.13 -2.91
CA SER A 266 7.30 0.83 -3.17
C SER A 266 7.04 0.00 -1.91
N PHE A 267 7.69 0.30 -0.77
CA PHE A 267 7.39 -0.32 0.52
C PHE A 267 6.20 0.33 1.24
N MET A 268 5.79 1.54 0.85
CA MET A 268 4.67 2.29 1.46
C MET A 268 3.32 1.56 1.49
N PRO A 269 2.98 0.68 0.52
CA PRO A 269 1.71 -0.03 0.56
C PRO A 269 1.53 -0.96 1.77
N SER A 270 2.61 -1.39 2.44
CA SER A 270 2.56 -2.29 3.62
C SER A 270 1.60 -1.79 4.71
N ASP A 271 1.71 -0.54 5.13
CA ASP A 271 0.78 0.06 6.10
C ASP A 271 -0.63 0.22 5.55
N THR A 272 -0.78 0.71 4.32
CA THR A 272 -2.14 0.99 3.80
C THR A 272 -2.98 -0.29 3.69
N ILE A 273 -2.34 -1.41 3.33
CA ILE A 273 -3.00 -2.71 3.20
C ILE A 273 -3.28 -3.30 4.58
N SER A 274 -2.30 -3.27 5.50
CA SER A 274 -2.49 -3.78 6.86
C SER A 274 -3.59 -3.02 7.60
N ASN A 275 -3.58 -1.68 7.54
CA ASN A 275 -4.60 -0.83 8.15
C ASN A 275 -5.99 -1.10 7.57
N THR A 276 -6.11 -1.16 6.24
CA THR A 276 -7.38 -1.49 5.59
C THR A 276 -7.87 -2.88 6.02
N PHE A 277 -6.98 -3.86 6.11
CA PHE A 277 -7.33 -5.21 6.53
C PHE A 277 -7.79 -5.26 8.00
N CYS A 278 -7.13 -4.55 8.91
CA CYS A 278 -7.62 -4.40 10.28
C CYS A 278 -9.02 -3.78 10.34
N PHE A 279 -9.30 -2.77 9.52
CA PHE A 279 -10.65 -2.21 9.42
C PHE A 279 -11.65 -3.24 8.90
N VAL A 280 -11.28 -4.05 7.91
CA VAL A 280 -12.12 -5.14 7.39
C VAL A 280 -12.46 -6.14 8.51
N LEU A 281 -11.47 -6.58 9.28
CA LEU A 281 -11.68 -7.50 10.40
C LEU A 281 -12.64 -6.91 11.45
N TYR A 282 -12.44 -5.62 11.79
CA TYR A 282 -13.32 -4.90 12.71
C TYR A 282 -14.76 -4.86 12.19
N TYR A 283 -14.98 -4.38 10.97
CA TYR A 283 -16.33 -4.24 10.42
C TYR A 283 -17.03 -5.58 10.18
N ILE A 284 -16.33 -6.65 9.79
CA ILE A 284 -16.94 -7.99 9.71
C ILE A 284 -17.40 -8.45 11.09
N SER A 285 -16.55 -8.27 12.11
CA SER A 285 -16.86 -8.72 13.47
C SER A 285 -18.04 -7.97 14.09
N GLN A 286 -18.20 -6.69 13.75
CA GLN A 286 -19.33 -5.86 14.16
C GLN A 286 -20.64 -6.18 13.40
N ASN A 287 -20.59 -6.96 12.32
CA ASN A 287 -21.73 -7.20 11.44
C ASN A 287 -21.93 -8.71 11.17
N PRO A 288 -22.59 -9.45 12.09
CA PRO A 288 -22.77 -10.91 11.97
C PRO A 288 -23.38 -11.36 10.65
N ASN A 289 -24.37 -10.63 10.13
CA ASN A 289 -25.00 -10.95 8.84
C ASN A 289 -24.01 -10.85 7.67
N VAL A 290 -23.07 -9.91 7.72
CA VAL A 290 -21.99 -9.80 6.72
C VAL A 290 -21.03 -10.99 6.85
N LYS A 291 -20.67 -11.37 8.08
CA LYS A 291 -19.83 -12.57 8.33
C LYS A 291 -20.48 -13.83 7.77
N ILE A 292 -21.78 -14.02 7.94
CA ILE A 292 -22.53 -15.18 7.39
C ILE A 292 -22.40 -15.23 5.86
N LYS A 293 -22.72 -14.13 5.16
CA LYS A 293 -22.62 -14.07 3.69
C LYS A 293 -21.20 -14.25 3.17
N LEU A 294 -20.20 -13.73 3.89
CA LEU A 294 -18.78 -13.98 3.60
C LEU A 294 -18.45 -15.48 3.66
N LEU A 295 -18.89 -16.16 4.72
CA LEU A 295 -18.67 -17.60 4.89
C LEU A 295 -19.42 -18.43 3.83
N GLU A 296 -20.62 -18.01 3.43
CA GLU A 296 -21.38 -18.63 2.34
C GLU A 296 -20.66 -18.50 0.99
N GLU A 297 -20.13 -17.31 0.66
CA GLU A 297 -19.32 -17.12 -0.55
C GLU A 297 -18.08 -18.01 -0.53
N ILE A 298 -17.35 -18.02 0.58
CA ILE A 298 -16.16 -18.87 0.76
C ILE A 298 -16.53 -20.35 0.58
N LYS A 299 -17.60 -20.83 1.22
CA LYS A 299 -18.07 -22.21 1.07
C LYS A 299 -18.48 -22.52 -0.36
N THR A 300 -19.08 -21.57 -1.08
CA THR A 300 -19.49 -21.76 -2.48
C THR A 300 -18.27 -21.93 -3.40
N VAL A 301 -17.21 -21.14 -3.20
CA VAL A 301 -16.01 -21.19 -4.04
C VAL A 301 -15.10 -22.37 -3.69
N PHE A 302 -14.92 -22.66 -2.41
CA PHE A 302 -13.94 -23.64 -1.92
C PHE A 302 -14.55 -24.97 -1.48
N LYS A 303 -15.87 -25.05 -1.33
CA LYS A 303 -16.58 -26.20 -0.74
C LYS A 303 -16.01 -26.48 0.66
N ASP A 304 -15.73 -27.75 0.96
CA ASP A 304 -15.15 -28.18 2.23
C ASP A 304 -13.62 -28.34 2.16
N ASP A 305 -12.98 -27.89 1.07
CA ASP A 305 -11.53 -27.95 0.93
C ASP A 305 -10.87 -26.78 1.69
N LEU A 306 -10.21 -27.10 2.79
CA LEU A 306 -9.50 -26.13 3.64
C LEU A 306 -8.00 -26.03 3.33
N THR A 307 -7.45 -26.92 2.51
CA THR A 307 -6.00 -27.12 2.38
C THR A 307 -5.46 -26.69 1.02
N ARG A 308 -6.28 -26.72 -0.04
CA ARG A 308 -5.81 -26.31 -1.37
C ARG A 308 -5.44 -24.81 -1.41
N PRO A 309 -4.32 -24.46 -2.05
CA PRO A 309 -3.98 -23.07 -2.32
C PRO A 309 -5.08 -22.34 -3.08
N ILE A 310 -5.25 -21.05 -2.79
CA ILE A 310 -6.15 -20.18 -3.55
C ILE A 310 -5.51 -19.88 -4.91
N THR A 311 -6.31 -19.93 -5.98
CA THR A 311 -5.89 -19.60 -7.36
C THR A 311 -6.45 -18.25 -7.82
N LEU A 312 -5.99 -17.74 -8.97
CA LEU A 312 -6.53 -16.51 -9.55
C LEU A 312 -8.02 -16.62 -9.89
N ASP A 313 -8.44 -17.78 -10.40
CA ASP A 313 -9.84 -18.02 -10.77
C ASP A 313 -10.76 -18.05 -9.55
N ASP A 314 -10.27 -18.52 -8.41
CA ASP A 314 -11.00 -18.43 -7.14
C ASP A 314 -11.18 -16.96 -6.74
N LEU A 315 -10.12 -16.16 -6.79
CA LEU A 315 -10.18 -14.74 -6.44
C LEU A 315 -11.16 -13.95 -7.32
N ASN A 316 -11.29 -14.31 -8.60
CA ASN A 316 -12.26 -13.70 -9.50
C ASN A 316 -13.72 -14.00 -9.11
N LYS A 317 -13.97 -15.11 -8.40
CA LYS A 317 -15.31 -15.49 -7.90
C LYS A 317 -15.68 -14.83 -6.57
N LEU A 318 -14.69 -14.37 -5.79
CA LEU A 318 -14.89 -13.73 -4.48
C LEU A 318 -15.37 -12.26 -4.60
N LYS A 319 -16.60 -12.08 -5.10
CA LYS A 319 -17.19 -10.76 -5.35
C LYS A 319 -17.64 -10.08 -4.05
N TYR A 320 -18.13 -10.83 -3.08
CA TYR A 320 -18.60 -10.31 -1.79
C TYR A 320 -17.42 -9.94 -0.88
N CYS A 321 -16.33 -10.72 -0.87
CA CYS A 321 -15.05 -10.30 -0.27
C CYS A 321 -14.61 -8.93 -0.80
N GLU A 322 -14.67 -8.73 -2.12
CA GLU A 322 -14.34 -7.45 -2.74
C GLU A 322 -15.30 -6.33 -2.33
N ALA A 323 -16.58 -6.63 -2.21
CA ALA A 323 -17.60 -5.70 -1.77
C ALA A 323 -17.37 -5.23 -0.31
N ILE A 324 -17.02 -6.15 0.60
CA ILE A 324 -16.63 -5.86 1.98
C ILE A 324 -15.42 -4.93 2.04
N ILE A 325 -14.38 -5.21 1.26
CA ILE A 325 -13.16 -4.39 1.21
C ILE A 325 -13.48 -2.97 0.73
N LYS A 326 -14.32 -2.85 -0.31
CA LYS A 326 -14.73 -1.55 -0.86
C LYS A 326 -15.59 -0.75 0.11
N GLU A 327 -16.59 -1.38 0.75
CA GLU A 327 -17.43 -0.70 1.75
C GLU A 327 -16.63 -0.29 2.98
N THR A 328 -15.67 -1.13 3.40
CA THR A 328 -14.73 -0.77 4.47
C THR A 328 -13.93 0.47 4.10
N SER A 329 -13.41 0.52 2.88
CA SER A 329 -12.63 1.66 2.37
C SER A 329 -13.48 2.91 2.13
N ARG A 330 -14.79 2.75 1.90
CA ARG A 330 -15.74 3.87 1.82
C ARG A 330 -15.87 4.53 3.20
N ILE A 331 -16.23 3.74 4.22
CA ILE A 331 -16.44 4.26 5.58
C ILE A 331 -15.12 4.71 6.22
N ARG A 332 -14.08 3.89 6.08
CA ARG A 332 -12.78 4.04 6.72
C ARG A 332 -11.63 3.89 5.71
N PRO A 333 -11.41 4.89 4.85
CA PRO A 333 -10.27 4.86 3.94
C PRO A 333 -8.95 4.97 4.71
N ALA A 334 -7.98 4.09 4.42
CA ALA A 334 -6.61 4.22 4.93
C ALA A 334 -5.91 5.50 4.42
N VAL A 335 -6.31 6.01 3.26
CA VAL A 335 -5.87 7.29 2.69
C VAL A 335 -7.06 8.25 2.62
N PRO A 336 -7.34 9.01 3.70
CA PRO A 336 -8.53 9.86 3.79
C PRO A 336 -8.42 11.17 3.02
N LEU A 337 -7.21 11.55 2.59
CA LEU A 337 -6.88 12.82 1.95
C LEU A 337 -6.03 12.56 0.70
N ILE A 338 -6.36 13.23 -0.40
CA ILE A 338 -5.48 13.29 -1.57
C ILE A 338 -5.20 14.75 -1.86
N SER A 339 -3.92 15.12 -1.94
CA SER A 339 -3.49 16.50 -2.16
C SER A 339 -3.08 16.75 -3.61
N ARG A 340 -3.34 17.98 -4.09
CA ARG A 340 -2.77 18.56 -5.30
C ARG A 340 -2.39 20.01 -5.08
N TYR A 341 -1.24 20.38 -5.61
CA TYR A 341 -0.90 21.78 -5.83
C TYR A 341 -1.25 22.17 -7.25
N THR A 342 -1.56 23.44 -7.43
CA THR A 342 -1.63 24.08 -8.73
C THR A 342 -0.42 24.99 -8.92
N ASP A 343 0.05 25.14 -10.15
CA ASP A 343 1.14 26.02 -10.53
C ASP A 343 0.73 27.00 -11.64
N HIS A 344 -0.55 27.00 -12.00
CA HIS A 344 -1.16 27.84 -13.03
C HIS A 344 -2.51 28.39 -12.52
N ALA A 345 -3.01 29.46 -13.13
CA ALA A 345 -4.32 29.98 -12.75
C ALA A 345 -5.41 29.02 -13.23
N ASP A 346 -6.43 28.77 -12.39
CA ASP A 346 -7.57 27.93 -12.73
C ASP A 346 -8.83 28.40 -12.01
N GLU A 347 -10.00 28.09 -12.59
CA GLU A 347 -11.28 28.30 -11.92
C GLU A 347 -11.79 26.98 -11.36
N ILE A 348 -11.99 26.93 -10.04
CA ILE A 348 -12.38 25.71 -9.34
C ILE A 348 -13.49 26.06 -8.36
N ALA A 349 -14.62 25.35 -8.48
CA ALA A 349 -15.82 25.57 -7.67
C ALA A 349 -16.39 27.01 -7.77
N GLY A 350 -16.25 27.67 -8.92
CA GLY A 350 -16.69 29.05 -9.14
C GLY A 350 -15.77 30.12 -8.54
N TYR A 351 -14.60 29.73 -8.04
CA TYR A 351 -13.58 30.65 -7.54
C TYR A 351 -12.38 30.68 -8.49
N SER A 352 -11.90 31.88 -8.81
CA SER A 352 -10.65 32.06 -9.56
C SER A 352 -9.45 31.92 -8.64
N TRP A 353 -8.58 30.95 -8.93
CA TRP A 353 -7.36 30.69 -8.19
C TRP A 353 -6.16 31.22 -8.98
N PRO A 354 -5.28 32.02 -8.36
CA PRO A 354 -4.10 32.54 -9.03
C PRO A 354 -3.07 31.43 -9.27
N SER A 355 -2.20 31.67 -10.24
CA SER A 355 -1.04 30.84 -10.57
C SER A 355 0.00 30.90 -9.45
N THR A 356 -0.19 30.13 -8.37
CA THR A 356 0.70 30.13 -7.20
C THR A 356 1.00 28.72 -6.75
N THR A 357 2.26 28.41 -6.45
CA THR A 357 2.67 27.13 -5.85
C THR A 357 2.28 26.98 -4.38
N ASP A 358 1.61 27.98 -3.81
CA ASP A 358 1.30 28.07 -2.38
C ASP A 358 -0.16 27.73 -2.08
N THR A 359 -0.92 27.24 -3.07
CA THR A 359 -2.30 26.74 -2.86
C THR A 359 -2.33 25.22 -2.94
N LEU A 360 -2.66 24.58 -1.81
CA LEU A 360 -2.86 23.14 -1.69
C LEU A 360 -4.36 22.81 -1.68
N PHE A 361 -4.81 22.11 -2.71
CA PHE A 361 -6.14 21.50 -2.74
C PHE A 361 -6.10 20.11 -2.14
N ILE A 362 -6.96 19.86 -1.17
CA ILE A 362 -7.09 18.58 -0.48
C ILE A 362 -8.46 18.01 -0.81
N MET A 363 -8.48 16.94 -1.58
CA MET A 363 -9.68 16.14 -1.81
C MET A 363 -9.94 15.30 -0.57
N TYR A 364 -11.02 15.63 0.14
CA TYR A 364 -11.42 14.96 1.38
C TYR A 364 -12.16 13.67 1.07
N VAL A 365 -11.41 12.62 0.69
CA VAL A 365 -11.96 11.32 0.30
C VAL A 365 -12.91 10.77 1.36
N ARG A 366 -12.53 10.82 2.65
CA ARG A 366 -13.41 10.34 3.73
C ARG A 366 -14.72 11.13 3.81
N GLY A 367 -14.67 12.45 3.66
CA GLY A 367 -15.87 13.30 3.67
C GLY A 367 -16.78 12.99 2.49
N ILE A 368 -16.22 12.85 1.29
CA ILE A 368 -16.97 12.53 0.07
C ILE A 368 -17.61 11.13 0.17
N ASN A 369 -16.84 10.13 0.60
CA ASN A 369 -17.30 8.74 0.73
C ASN A 369 -18.42 8.55 1.78
N ASN A 370 -18.60 9.51 2.69
CA ASN A 370 -19.63 9.48 3.74
C ASN A 370 -20.64 10.62 3.60
N ASN A 371 -20.66 11.30 2.44
CA ASN A 371 -21.56 12.42 2.21
C ASN A 371 -22.97 11.90 1.85
N PRO A 372 -24.03 12.29 2.58
CA PRO A 372 -25.40 11.86 2.31
C PRO A 372 -25.94 12.31 0.95
N LEU A 373 -25.30 13.29 0.29
CA LEU A 373 -25.62 13.66 -1.10
C LEU A 373 -25.35 12.53 -2.10
N TYR A 374 -24.40 11.64 -1.81
CA TYR A 374 -24.03 10.53 -2.69
C TYR A 374 -24.36 9.16 -2.10
N TRP A 375 -24.56 9.06 -0.79
CA TRP A 375 -24.72 7.78 -0.11
C TRP A 375 -25.92 7.84 0.82
N LYS A 376 -26.95 7.01 0.54
CA LYS A 376 -28.06 6.81 1.47
C LYS A 376 -27.55 6.08 2.71
N ASP A 377 -27.90 6.49 3.92
CA ASP A 377 -27.44 5.89 5.19
C ASP A 377 -25.90 5.69 5.22
N PRO A 378 -25.09 6.76 5.04
CA PRO A 378 -23.64 6.67 4.85
C PRO A 378 -22.89 6.05 6.03
N GLU A 379 -23.46 6.10 7.23
CA GLU A 379 -22.91 5.54 8.46
C GLU A 379 -23.06 4.01 8.58
N LYS A 380 -23.99 3.40 7.84
CA LYS A 380 -24.22 1.96 7.89
C LYS A 380 -23.23 1.21 7.01
N PHE A 381 -22.75 0.07 7.53
CA PHE A 381 -21.88 -0.83 6.78
C PHE A 381 -22.69 -1.79 5.91
N ILE A 382 -22.78 -1.48 4.62
CA ILE A 382 -23.62 -2.21 3.66
C ILE A 382 -22.76 -2.63 2.46
N PRO A 383 -22.07 -3.79 2.53
CA PRO A 383 -21.28 -4.32 1.41
C PRO A 383 -22.09 -4.50 0.13
N GLU A 384 -23.40 -4.73 0.23
CA GLU A 384 -24.31 -4.92 -0.90
C GLU A 384 -24.28 -3.78 -1.90
N ARG A 385 -23.91 -2.56 -1.48
CA ARG A 385 -23.67 -1.44 -2.41
C ARG A 385 -22.66 -1.81 -3.49
N PHE A 386 -21.63 -2.58 -3.15
CA PHE A 386 -20.56 -2.98 -4.06
C PHE A 386 -20.74 -4.41 -4.61
N TYR A 387 -21.82 -5.11 -4.25
CA TYR A 387 -22.09 -6.49 -4.65
C TYR A 387 -23.25 -6.56 -5.65
N GLU A 388 -22.91 -6.66 -6.94
CA GLU A 388 -23.88 -6.81 -8.05
C GLU A 388 -24.92 -5.68 -8.17
N SER A 389 -24.73 -4.58 -7.44
CA SER A 389 -25.66 -3.45 -7.44
C SER A 389 -25.54 -2.59 -8.69
N GLN A 390 -26.67 -2.02 -9.11
CA GLN A 390 -26.70 -0.91 -10.05
C GLN A 390 -26.51 0.45 -9.35
N GLU A 391 -26.63 0.52 -8.02
CA GLU A 391 -26.59 1.75 -7.22
C GLU A 391 -25.33 2.57 -7.53
N ILE A 392 -24.17 1.93 -7.46
CA ILE A 392 -22.87 2.61 -7.69
C ILE A 392 -22.70 3.07 -9.14
N LYS A 393 -23.32 2.40 -10.11
CA LYS A 393 -23.17 2.78 -11.52
C LYS A 393 -23.74 4.17 -11.81
N ASN A 394 -24.73 4.59 -11.01
CA ASN A 394 -25.37 5.91 -11.14
C ASN A 394 -24.70 6.99 -10.28
N HIS A 395 -23.73 6.61 -9.43
CA HIS A 395 -23.03 7.57 -8.60
C HIS A 395 -21.99 8.36 -9.41
N HIS A 396 -21.73 9.59 -8.97
CA HIS A 396 -20.60 10.35 -9.49
C HIS A 396 -19.30 9.55 -9.33
N LYS A 397 -18.45 9.49 -10.35
CA LYS A 397 -17.25 8.66 -10.38
C LYS A 397 -16.35 8.80 -9.14
N PHE A 398 -16.20 10.03 -8.64
CA PHE A 398 -15.38 10.34 -7.46
C PHE A 398 -16.17 10.45 -6.15
N SER A 399 -17.46 10.08 -6.11
CA SER A 399 -18.16 9.89 -4.83
C SER A 399 -17.63 8.68 -4.06
N PHE A 400 -16.93 7.78 -4.77
CA PHE A 400 -16.07 6.74 -4.22
C PHE A 400 -14.70 6.76 -4.91
N SER A 401 -13.62 6.96 -4.14
CA SER A 401 -12.27 6.80 -4.69
C SER A 401 -11.33 6.11 -3.71
N MET A 402 -11.25 4.78 -3.82
CA MET A 402 -10.34 3.98 -3.01
C MET A 402 -8.86 4.15 -3.41
N PHE A 403 -8.59 4.32 -4.71
CA PHE A 403 -7.23 4.32 -5.28
C PHE A 403 -6.86 5.63 -5.99
N GLY A 404 -7.64 6.69 -5.80
CA GLY A 404 -7.53 7.93 -6.56
C GLY A 404 -7.99 7.79 -8.01
N GLY A 405 -7.53 8.71 -8.87
CA GLY A 405 -7.86 8.74 -10.29
C GLY A 405 -6.78 9.40 -11.14
N GLY A 406 -7.01 9.38 -12.46
CA GLY A 406 -6.15 10.04 -13.44
C GLY A 406 -4.77 9.43 -13.59
N LEU A 407 -3.84 10.24 -14.08
CA LEU A 407 -2.44 9.89 -14.30
C LEU A 407 -1.71 9.46 -13.00
N ARG A 408 -2.17 9.95 -11.84
CA ARG A 408 -1.62 9.65 -10.51
C ARG A 408 -2.42 8.60 -9.75
N VAL A 409 -3.25 7.81 -10.44
CA VAL A 409 -3.94 6.65 -9.85
C VAL A 409 -2.94 5.69 -9.21
N CYS A 410 -3.32 5.00 -8.14
CA CYS A 410 -2.44 4.03 -7.48
C CYS A 410 -1.93 2.95 -8.46
N VAL A 411 -0.61 2.77 -8.54
CA VAL A 411 0.00 1.66 -9.33
C VAL A 411 -0.34 0.32 -8.70
N GLY A 412 -0.36 0.28 -7.36
CA GLY A 412 -0.58 -0.94 -6.59
C GLY A 412 -2.03 -1.41 -6.53
N LYS A 413 -2.99 -0.75 -7.19
CA LYS A 413 -4.43 -1.05 -7.00
C LYS A 413 -4.80 -2.53 -7.18
N ASN A 414 -4.24 -3.17 -8.21
CA ASN A 414 -4.56 -4.56 -8.54
C ASN A 414 -3.93 -5.52 -7.53
N ILE A 415 -2.67 -5.29 -7.17
CA ILE A 415 -1.94 -6.12 -6.21
C ILE A 415 -2.53 -5.98 -4.80
N SER A 416 -2.92 -4.77 -4.38
CA SER A 416 -3.58 -4.54 -3.09
C SER A 416 -4.93 -5.26 -3.00
N MET A 417 -5.76 -5.19 -4.04
CA MET A 417 -7.05 -5.91 -4.06
C MET A 417 -6.84 -7.43 -4.06
N LEU A 418 -5.89 -7.93 -4.85
CA LEU A 418 -5.52 -9.34 -4.85
C LEU A 418 -5.09 -9.79 -3.45
N GLN A 419 -4.21 -9.01 -2.80
CA GLN A 419 -3.68 -9.31 -1.48
C GLN A 419 -4.78 -9.37 -0.42
N MET A 420 -5.65 -8.35 -0.37
CA MET A 420 -6.73 -8.31 0.62
C MET A 420 -7.77 -9.41 0.40
N LYS A 421 -8.16 -9.70 -0.85
CA LYS A 421 -9.12 -10.78 -1.15
C LYS A 421 -8.56 -12.15 -0.79
N LEU A 422 -7.30 -12.41 -1.14
CA LEU A 422 -6.63 -13.67 -0.83
C LEU A 422 -6.48 -13.86 0.68
N LEU A 423 -5.99 -12.84 1.39
CA LEU A 423 -5.81 -12.91 2.85
C LEU A 423 -7.15 -13.11 3.58
N LEU A 424 -8.20 -12.42 3.14
CA LEU A 424 -9.54 -12.56 3.72
C LEU A 424 -10.09 -13.97 3.53
N ALA A 425 -9.99 -14.52 2.32
CA ALA A 425 -10.44 -15.88 2.03
C ALA A 425 -9.61 -16.93 2.77
N LEU A 426 -8.27 -16.82 2.79
CA LEU A 426 -7.42 -17.75 3.54
C LEU A 426 -7.73 -17.75 5.03
N LEU A 427 -7.92 -16.56 5.62
CA LEU A 427 -8.24 -16.42 7.03
C LEU A 427 -9.57 -17.08 7.37
N TYR A 428 -10.68 -16.68 6.74
CA TYR A 428 -12.01 -17.20 7.08
C TYR A 428 -12.27 -18.64 6.61
N ARG A 429 -11.41 -19.21 5.74
CA ARG A 429 -11.37 -20.65 5.48
C ARG A 429 -10.81 -21.44 6.65
N LYS A 430 -9.72 -20.99 7.27
CA LYS A 430 -8.97 -21.78 8.25
C LYS A 430 -9.32 -21.51 9.71
N VAL A 431 -9.76 -20.28 10.01
CA VAL A 431 -9.98 -19.84 11.38
C VAL A 431 -11.28 -19.08 11.52
N ASP A 432 -11.82 -19.09 12.73
CA ASP A 432 -12.81 -18.13 13.19
C ASP A 432 -12.11 -16.95 13.87
N VAL A 433 -12.58 -15.76 13.55
CA VAL A 433 -12.06 -14.49 14.05
C VAL A 433 -13.12 -13.81 14.91
N GLU A 434 -12.71 -13.38 16.10
CA GLU A 434 -13.51 -12.61 17.05
C GLU A 434 -12.70 -11.43 17.59
N LEU A 435 -13.35 -10.29 17.81
CA LEU A 435 -12.75 -9.20 18.57
C LEU A 435 -12.65 -9.63 20.04
N LEU A 436 -11.56 -9.27 20.73
CA LEU A 436 -11.48 -9.50 22.19
C LEU A 436 -12.54 -8.71 22.96
N ASP A 437 -12.82 -7.50 22.49
CA ASP A 437 -13.88 -6.65 23.01
C ASP A 437 -14.72 -6.13 21.83
N LEU A 438 -15.96 -6.64 21.73
CA LEU A 438 -16.91 -6.25 20.70
C LEU A 438 -17.39 -4.80 20.89
N ASN A 439 -17.36 -4.26 22.10
CA ASN A 439 -17.84 -2.92 22.40
C ASN A 439 -16.73 -1.86 22.32
N ALA A 440 -15.46 -2.29 22.29
CA ALA A 440 -14.34 -1.37 22.18
C ALA A 440 -14.38 -0.60 20.86
N PRO A 441 -14.22 0.74 20.89
CA PRO A 441 -14.03 1.51 19.67
C PRO A 441 -12.69 1.13 19.04
N LEU A 442 -12.66 1.14 17.70
CA LEU A 442 -11.43 0.94 16.94
C LEU A 442 -10.41 2.04 17.31
N LYS A 443 -9.24 1.63 17.80
CA LYS A 443 -8.14 2.54 18.15
C LYS A 443 -7.43 3.02 16.88
N ILE A 444 -7.62 4.29 16.55
CA ILE A 444 -7.08 4.88 15.32
C ILE A 444 -6.32 6.18 15.57
N LYS A 445 -5.27 6.37 14.78
CA LYS A 445 -4.55 7.63 14.63
C LYS A 445 -4.82 8.19 13.24
N ASN A 446 -5.29 9.44 13.16
CA ASN A 446 -5.47 10.14 11.89
C ASN A 446 -4.31 11.12 11.68
N THR A 447 -3.50 10.86 10.65
CA THR A 447 -2.43 11.74 10.17
C THR A 447 -2.72 12.10 8.71
N THR A 448 -1.74 12.05 7.80
CA THR A 448 -2.03 12.03 6.35
C THR A 448 -2.65 10.70 5.89
N SER A 449 -2.57 9.67 6.75
CA SER A 449 -3.21 8.36 6.61
C SER A 449 -4.04 8.04 7.85
N THR A 450 -5.00 7.12 7.75
CA THR A 450 -5.73 6.58 8.90
C THR A 450 -5.10 5.25 9.29
N ILE A 451 -4.52 5.20 10.49
CA ILE A 451 -3.75 4.06 11.01
C ILE A 451 -4.55 3.35 12.10
N CYS A 452 -4.55 2.02 12.07
CA CYS A 452 -5.02 1.16 13.15
C CYS A 452 -3.89 1.00 14.17
N GLU A 453 -4.01 1.66 15.33
CA GLU A 453 -2.94 1.62 16.34
C GLU A 453 -2.83 0.24 16.98
N SER A 454 -3.96 -0.33 17.38
CA SER A 454 -4.02 -1.71 17.84
C SER A 454 -5.38 -2.33 17.55
N LEU A 455 -5.39 -3.64 17.34
CA LEU A 455 -6.61 -4.42 17.16
C LEU A 455 -6.35 -5.84 17.65
N ASP A 456 -6.77 -6.15 18.87
CA ASP A 456 -6.59 -7.48 19.43
C ASP A 456 -7.75 -8.38 19.05
N ILE A 457 -7.42 -9.54 18.48
CA ILE A 457 -8.40 -10.53 18.04
C ILE A 457 -8.09 -11.90 18.64
N ARG A 458 -9.15 -12.67 18.86
CA ARG A 458 -9.08 -14.10 19.15
C ARG A 458 -9.24 -14.86 17.84
N ILE A 459 -8.31 -15.79 17.63
CA ILE A 459 -8.30 -16.73 16.52
C ILE A 459 -8.65 -18.12 17.08
N ILE A 460 -9.64 -18.78 16.49
CA ILE A 460 -10.05 -20.15 16.82
C ILE A 460 -9.85 -21.01 15.57
N HIS A 461 -9.08 -22.09 15.65
CA HIS A 461 -8.77 -22.92 14.50
C HIS A 461 -9.92 -23.87 14.16
N LYS A 462 -10.35 -23.92 12.90
CA LYS A 462 -11.51 -24.73 12.46
C LYS A 462 -11.24 -26.23 12.40
N GLN A 463 -9.99 -26.68 12.53
CA GLN A 463 -9.66 -28.10 12.65
C GLN A 463 -8.72 -28.35 13.84
N PRO A 464 -8.92 -29.46 14.57
CA PRO A 464 -7.86 -30.03 15.39
C PRO A 464 -6.74 -30.48 14.46
N ILE A 465 -5.52 -30.05 14.76
CA ILE A 465 -4.34 -30.41 13.99
C ILE A 465 -3.93 -31.79 14.50
N ASN A 466 -4.03 -32.80 13.63
CA ASN A 466 -3.49 -34.14 13.89
C ASN A 466 -1.96 -34.10 13.93
#